data_AF-A0A7Y0AE06-F1
#
_entry.id   AF-A0A7Y0AE06-F1
#
_cell.length_a   1.000
_cell.length_b   1.000
_cell.length_c   1.000
_cell.angle_alpha   90.00
_cell.angle_beta   90.00
_cell.angle_gamma   90.00
#
_symmetry.space_group_name_H-M   'P 1'
#
loop_
_entity.id
_entity.type
_entity.pdbx_description
1 polymer ?
#
loop_
_entity_poly.entity_id
_entity_poly.type
_entity_poly.pdbx_seq_one_letter_code
_entity_poly.pdbx_strand_id
1 'polypeptide(L)'
;MLTTKLLLPLLALPLLGVAQVSEMNRDQRNGYLNNGYAVAPPEASGVQGSAFLVPAWLPGTLQLNGDGAPLSAPLKYDIYHQELRAKRPAGDSVVVPLARVKEFSLTAAGPARRFVCYPAATLPAEVGGGCGEVLADGSGLQLLKFQRKEVVKRAADNGAYVSTNTVSALEEQTHYYLRWPADGHFTAVKPKRASLEQALAGQPAALAALKAHKGSLGTEAELAAAVAAVAPAVAPGK
;
A
#
# COMPACT_ATOMS: atom_id res chain seq x y z
N MET A 1 -2.62 -5.02 82.77
CA MET A 1 -2.56 -3.63 82.27
C MET A 1 -1.20 -3.42 81.65
N LEU A 2 -1.09 -3.50 80.33
CA LEU A 2 0.11 -3.14 79.57
C LEU A 2 -0.33 -2.42 78.29
N THR A 3 0.25 -1.25 78.08
CA THR A 3 -0.11 -0.22 77.11
C THR A 3 0.58 -0.51 75.77
N THR A 4 -0.19 -0.82 74.71
CA THR A 4 0.37 -1.07 73.37
C THR A 4 0.33 0.19 72.52
N LYS A 5 1.52 0.64 72.10
CA LYS A 5 1.77 1.81 71.27
C LYS A 5 1.32 1.61 69.82
N LEU A 6 0.71 2.66 69.28
CA LEU A 6 0.31 2.88 67.90
C LEU A 6 1.55 3.12 67.01
N LEU A 7 1.65 2.48 65.84
CA LEU A 7 2.57 2.85 64.77
C LEU A 7 1.84 2.78 63.41
N LEU A 8 1.68 3.94 62.78
CA LEU A 8 1.36 4.09 61.35
C LEU A 8 2.62 3.87 60.51
N PRO A 9 2.50 3.27 59.30
CA PRO A 9 3.40 3.58 58.21
C PRO A 9 2.70 4.19 57.00
N LEU A 10 3.31 5.30 56.58
CA LEU A 10 3.35 6.01 55.29
C LEU A 10 2.68 5.40 54.05
N LEU A 11 1.98 6.29 53.33
CA LEU A 11 1.65 6.19 51.91
C LEU A 11 2.89 5.93 51.04
N ALA A 12 2.79 4.97 50.12
CA ALA A 12 3.65 4.86 48.96
C ALA A 12 2.80 5.12 47.69
N LEU A 13 3.08 6.24 47.01
CA LEU A 13 2.55 6.54 45.67
C LEU A 13 3.33 5.74 44.62
N PRO A 14 2.68 5.13 43.62
CA PRO A 14 3.39 4.58 42.47
C PRO A 14 3.86 5.72 41.55
N LEU A 15 5.18 5.82 41.37
CA LEU A 15 5.80 6.62 40.30
C LEU A 15 5.37 6.06 38.94
N LEU A 16 4.62 6.88 38.19
CA LEU A 16 4.41 6.69 36.76
C LEU A 16 5.76 6.79 36.04
N GLY A 17 6.30 5.63 35.63
CA GLY A 17 7.40 5.56 34.68
C GLY A 17 6.92 6.06 33.33
N VAL A 18 7.26 7.30 32.99
CA VAL A 18 7.12 7.82 31.62
C VAL A 18 8.08 7.04 30.73
N ALA A 19 7.54 6.40 29.70
CA ALA A 19 8.30 5.70 28.69
C ALA A 19 9.19 6.69 27.93
N GLN A 20 10.48 6.76 28.28
CA GLN A 20 11.51 7.37 27.45
C GLN A 20 11.78 6.45 26.25
N VAL A 21 10.86 6.46 25.27
CA VAL A 21 11.14 5.89 23.94
C VAL A 21 12.13 6.85 23.25
N SER A 22 13.41 6.49 23.38
CA SER A 22 14.63 7.16 22.91
C SER A 22 14.48 8.05 21.67
N GLU A 23 14.67 9.36 21.85
CA GLU A 23 14.92 10.34 20.78
C GLU A 23 16.15 9.96 19.93
N MET A 24 17.12 9.27 20.53
CA MET A 24 18.33 8.76 19.88
C MET A 24 18.04 7.79 18.72
N ASN A 25 16.89 7.10 18.73
CA ASN A 25 16.48 6.19 17.66
C ASN A 25 15.82 6.93 16.48
N ARG A 26 15.32 8.16 16.68
CA ARG A 26 14.79 9.02 15.61
C ARG A 26 15.92 9.60 14.75
N ASP A 27 17.01 10.05 15.39
CA ASP A 27 18.14 10.66 14.68
C ASP A 27 18.92 9.68 13.80
N GLN A 28 19.11 8.44 14.25
CA GLN A 28 19.76 7.41 13.42
C GLN A 28 18.92 7.00 12.21
N ARG A 29 17.58 6.92 12.36
CA ARG A 29 16.65 6.59 11.27
C ARG A 29 16.52 7.72 10.25
N ASN A 30 16.62 8.96 10.68
CA ASN A 30 16.65 10.14 9.80
C ASN A 30 17.86 10.13 8.86
N GLY A 31 18.99 9.54 9.28
CA GLY A 31 20.19 9.40 8.45
C GLY A 31 19.96 8.64 7.13
N TYR A 32 19.05 7.67 7.11
CA TYR A 32 18.77 6.85 5.91
C TYR A 32 18.13 7.66 4.77
N LEU A 33 17.22 8.57 5.08
CA LEU A 33 16.61 9.44 4.06
C LEU A 33 17.49 10.66 3.73
N ASN A 34 18.51 10.94 4.54
CA ASN A 34 19.39 12.07 4.36
C ASN A 34 20.56 11.80 3.39
N ASN A 35 20.89 10.53 3.13
CA ASN A 35 22.01 10.14 2.29
C ASN A 35 21.55 9.26 1.11
N GLY A 36 21.91 9.65 -0.12
CA GLY A 36 21.77 8.80 -1.31
C GLY A 36 20.43 8.85 -2.04
N TYR A 37 19.51 9.75 -1.65
CA TYR A 37 18.26 10.03 -2.36
C TYR A 37 18.25 11.44 -2.93
N ALA A 38 17.65 11.60 -4.11
CA ALA A 38 17.49 12.91 -4.74
C ALA A 38 16.35 13.68 -4.07
N VAL A 39 16.51 15.00 -3.96
CA VAL A 39 15.41 15.90 -3.59
C VAL A 39 14.32 15.79 -4.64
N ALA A 40 13.07 15.65 -4.21
CA ALA A 40 11.96 15.47 -5.14
C ALA A 40 11.65 16.77 -5.90
N PRO A 41 11.51 16.71 -7.23
CA PRO A 41 11.11 17.88 -8.01
C PRO A 41 9.67 18.30 -7.65
N PRO A 42 9.28 19.56 -7.93
CA PRO A 42 7.89 19.96 -7.85
C PRO A 42 7.00 19.11 -8.77
N GLU A 43 5.69 19.14 -8.57
CA GLU A 43 4.74 18.44 -9.44
C GLU A 43 4.87 18.98 -10.87
N ALA A 44 4.88 18.08 -11.86
CA ALA A 44 5.07 18.47 -13.25
C ALA A 44 3.90 19.35 -13.74
N SER A 45 4.21 20.56 -14.21
CA SER A 45 3.25 21.47 -14.83
C SER A 45 3.08 21.11 -16.32
N GLY A 46 1.84 20.90 -16.78
CA GLY A 46 1.55 20.72 -18.22
C GLY A 46 0.56 19.60 -18.54
N VAL A 47 0.21 18.76 -17.57
CA VAL A 47 -0.87 17.76 -17.69
C VAL A 47 -1.90 18.04 -16.60
N GLN A 48 -3.19 18.01 -16.96
CA GLN A 48 -4.27 18.22 -16.01
C GLN A 48 -4.41 17.02 -15.06
N GLY A 49 -4.49 17.28 -13.76
CA GLY A 49 -4.63 16.26 -12.72
C GLY A 49 -3.39 16.17 -11.83
N SER A 50 -3.41 15.25 -10.87
CA SER A 50 -2.27 14.99 -9.97
C SER A 50 -1.64 13.65 -10.31
N ALA A 51 -0.31 13.56 -10.26
CA ALA A 51 0.45 12.32 -10.43
C ALA A 51 0.29 11.36 -9.23
N PHE A 52 -0.11 11.88 -8.08
CA PHE A 52 -0.18 11.11 -6.83
C PHE A 52 -1.45 10.28 -6.70
N LEU A 53 -1.34 9.16 -5.98
CA LEU A 53 -2.48 8.37 -5.55
C LEU A 53 -3.43 9.19 -4.67
N VAL A 54 -2.85 9.95 -3.72
CA VAL A 54 -3.55 10.93 -2.89
C VAL A 54 -2.72 12.21 -2.86
N PRO A 55 -3.31 13.40 -3.10
CA PRO A 55 -2.56 14.66 -3.12
C PRO A 55 -1.98 15.07 -1.75
N ALA A 56 -2.51 14.54 -0.65
CA ALA A 56 -2.06 14.82 0.70
C ALA A 56 -0.83 13.99 1.09
N TRP A 57 0.01 14.54 1.97
CA TRP A 57 1.01 13.75 2.69
C TRP A 57 0.29 12.89 3.74
N LEU A 58 0.51 11.59 3.70
CA LEU A 58 -0.10 10.65 4.65
C LEU A 58 0.97 10.08 5.58
N PRO A 59 0.71 9.96 6.90
CA PRO A 59 1.54 9.15 7.77
C PRO A 59 1.72 7.75 7.18
N GLY A 60 2.95 7.24 7.18
CA GLY A 60 3.24 5.93 6.63
C GLY A 60 4.46 5.27 7.26
N THR A 61 4.56 3.97 7.02
CA THR A 61 5.78 3.19 7.27
C THR A 61 6.39 2.78 5.94
N LEU A 62 7.71 2.80 5.85
CA LEU A 62 8.46 2.38 4.68
C LEU A 62 9.48 1.32 5.10
N GLN A 63 9.43 0.16 4.46
CA GLN A 63 10.47 -0.86 4.56
C GLN A 63 11.24 -0.91 3.24
N LEU A 64 12.55 -0.74 3.32
CA LEU A 64 13.45 -0.87 2.17
C LEU A 64 13.82 -2.35 1.95
N ASN A 65 14.30 -2.67 0.75
CA ASN A 65 14.91 -3.96 0.44
C ASN A 65 16.19 -4.13 1.28
N GLY A 66 16.29 -5.26 1.99
CA GLY A 66 17.33 -5.55 2.99
C GLY A 66 16.78 -5.63 4.42
N ASP A 67 17.64 -5.97 5.39
CA ASP A 67 17.25 -6.23 6.78
C ASP A 67 17.13 -4.96 7.65
N GLY A 68 16.61 -3.89 7.06
CA GLY A 68 16.36 -2.62 7.75
C GLY A 68 15.06 -2.64 8.56
N ALA A 69 15.09 -2.03 9.75
CA ALA A 69 13.87 -1.73 10.48
C ALA A 69 12.97 -0.76 9.66
N PRO A 70 11.63 -0.90 9.72
CA PRO A 70 10.72 0.04 9.07
C PRO A 70 10.95 1.49 9.54
N LEU A 71 10.93 2.41 8.58
CA LEU A 71 11.05 3.85 8.77
C LEU A 71 9.65 4.48 8.81
N SER A 72 9.41 5.41 9.73
CA SER A 72 8.15 6.17 9.78
C SER A 72 8.37 7.57 9.24
N ALA A 73 7.59 7.97 8.24
CA ALA A 73 7.64 9.29 7.64
C ALA A 73 6.30 9.63 7.00
N PRO A 74 5.96 10.91 6.77
CA PRO A 74 4.92 11.27 5.85
C PRO A 74 5.31 10.86 4.43
N LEU A 75 4.46 10.11 3.75
CA LEU A 75 4.69 9.55 2.42
C LEU A 75 3.68 10.09 1.40
N LYS A 76 4.10 10.10 0.13
CA LYS A 76 3.26 10.30 -1.06
C LYS A 76 3.65 9.28 -2.11
N TYR A 77 2.67 8.60 -2.70
CA TYR A 77 2.92 7.65 -3.78
C TYR A 77 2.58 8.28 -5.14
N ASP A 78 3.60 8.52 -5.96
CA ASP A 78 3.48 8.97 -7.34
C ASP A 78 3.19 7.75 -8.24
N ILE A 79 1.92 7.60 -8.63
CA ILE A 79 1.46 6.47 -9.45
C ILE A 79 1.55 6.75 -10.95
N TYR A 80 2.01 7.95 -11.33
CA TYR A 80 2.35 8.25 -12.71
C TYR A 80 3.80 7.84 -13.00
N HIS A 81 4.74 8.33 -12.19
CA HIS A 81 6.17 8.03 -12.34
C HIS A 81 6.61 6.73 -11.66
N GLN A 82 5.72 6.10 -10.86
CA GLN A 82 6.04 4.92 -10.05
C GLN A 82 7.20 5.21 -9.08
N GLU A 83 7.00 6.23 -8.24
CA GLU A 83 7.98 6.68 -7.25
C GLU A 83 7.32 6.88 -5.88
N LEU A 84 8.05 6.60 -4.81
CA LEU A 84 7.62 6.95 -3.46
C LEU A 84 8.36 8.20 -3.00
N ARG A 85 7.64 9.20 -2.49
CA ARG A 85 8.22 10.39 -1.89
C ARG A 85 8.10 10.31 -0.38
N ALA A 86 9.17 10.64 0.32
CA ALA A 86 9.20 10.71 1.77
C ALA A 86 9.55 12.12 2.22
N LYS A 87 8.75 12.67 3.15
CA LYS A 87 9.02 13.97 3.76
C LYS A 87 10.03 13.81 4.88
N ARG A 88 11.10 14.59 4.84
CA ARG A 88 12.16 14.61 5.86
C ARG A 88 11.80 15.56 6.99
N PRO A 89 12.36 15.37 8.19
CA PRO A 89 12.20 16.32 9.31
C PRO A 89 12.68 17.74 8.97
N ALA A 90 13.68 17.87 8.08
CA ALA A 90 14.17 19.15 7.57
C ALA A 90 13.12 19.95 6.78
N GLY A 91 11.97 19.34 6.46
CA GLY A 91 10.82 19.99 5.83
C GLY A 91 10.69 19.73 4.33
N ASP A 92 11.77 19.33 3.66
CA ASP A 92 11.77 18.96 2.25
C ASP A 92 11.43 17.46 2.03
N SER A 93 11.41 17.04 0.77
CA SER A 93 11.07 15.66 0.41
C SER A 93 12.11 15.04 -0.51
N VAL A 94 12.32 13.74 -0.35
CA VAL A 94 13.21 12.93 -1.19
C VAL A 94 12.42 11.90 -1.99
N VAL A 95 12.94 11.54 -3.16
CA VAL A 95 12.44 10.42 -3.97
C VAL A 95 13.13 9.13 -3.55
N VAL A 96 12.32 8.13 -3.21
CA VAL A 96 12.73 6.77 -2.93
C VAL A 96 12.32 5.91 -4.13
N PRO A 97 13.27 5.42 -4.95
CA PRO A 97 12.96 4.54 -6.07
C PRO A 97 12.27 3.27 -5.59
N LEU A 98 11.16 2.87 -6.20
CA LEU A 98 10.39 1.70 -5.78
C LEU A 98 11.19 0.39 -5.86
N ALA A 99 12.19 0.31 -6.74
CA ALA A 99 13.12 -0.82 -6.79
C ALA A 99 13.91 -1.04 -5.48
N ARG A 100 13.99 -0.03 -4.62
CA ARG A 100 14.61 -0.13 -3.28
C ARG A 100 13.60 -0.33 -2.16
N VAL A 101 12.30 -0.29 -2.45
CA VAL A 101 11.22 -0.45 -1.48
C VAL A 101 10.80 -1.91 -1.48
N LYS A 102 10.64 -2.48 -0.29
CA LYS A 102 10.05 -3.81 -0.08
C LYS A 102 8.54 -3.69 0.08
N GLU A 103 8.12 -2.86 1.03
CA GLU A 103 6.73 -2.53 1.27
C GLU A 103 6.61 -1.17 1.94
N PHE A 104 5.44 -0.55 1.83
CA PHE A 104 5.10 0.64 2.59
C PHE A 104 3.62 0.66 2.97
N SER A 105 3.27 1.52 3.91
CA SER A 105 1.88 1.75 4.30
C SER A 105 1.52 3.23 4.20
N LEU A 106 0.25 3.50 3.87
CA LEU A 106 -0.33 4.83 3.90
C LEU A 106 -1.55 4.82 4.82
N THR A 107 -1.51 5.66 5.85
CA THR A 107 -2.59 5.78 6.82
C THR A 107 -3.32 7.10 6.60
N ALA A 108 -4.59 7.00 6.19
CA ALA A 108 -5.51 8.14 6.08
C ALA A 108 -6.57 8.06 7.19
N ALA A 109 -7.78 8.58 6.94
CA ALA A 109 -8.94 8.34 7.78
C ALA A 109 -9.46 6.90 7.54
N GLY A 110 -8.88 5.91 8.23
CA GLY A 110 -9.25 4.51 8.06
C GLY A 110 -8.11 3.54 8.34
N PRO A 111 -8.28 2.24 8.00
CA PRO A 111 -7.20 1.26 8.12
C PRO A 111 -6.02 1.66 7.22
N ALA A 112 -4.81 1.35 7.68
CA ALA A 112 -3.60 1.58 6.90
C ALA A 112 -3.63 0.72 5.62
N ARG A 113 -3.44 1.36 4.47
CA ARG A 113 -3.33 0.69 3.17
C ARG A 113 -1.90 0.20 3.01
N ARG A 114 -1.70 -1.12 2.87
CA ARG A 114 -0.38 -1.74 2.71
C ARG A 114 -0.08 -1.97 1.23
N PHE A 115 1.11 -1.59 0.81
CA PHE A 115 1.60 -1.73 -0.56
C PHE A 115 2.87 -2.58 -0.56
N VAL A 116 2.91 -3.61 -1.40
CA VAL A 116 4.08 -4.48 -1.56
C VAL A 116 4.67 -4.25 -2.95
N CYS A 117 5.98 -4.06 -3.00
CA CYS A 117 6.71 -3.81 -4.22
C CYS A 117 7.37 -5.11 -4.69
N TYR A 118 7.27 -5.36 -6.00
CA TYR A 118 7.85 -6.55 -6.62
C TYR A 118 8.88 -6.12 -7.67
N PRO A 119 9.90 -6.94 -7.96
CA PRO A 119 10.81 -6.67 -9.07
C PRO A 119 10.04 -6.48 -10.37
N ALA A 120 10.40 -5.47 -11.16
CA ALA A 120 9.67 -5.16 -12.40
C ALA A 120 9.63 -6.35 -13.37
N ALA A 121 10.67 -7.19 -13.38
CA ALA A 121 10.75 -8.39 -14.21
C ALA A 121 9.77 -9.50 -13.82
N THR A 122 9.21 -9.49 -12.61
CA THR A 122 8.21 -10.46 -12.16
C THR A 122 6.78 -9.98 -12.36
N LEU A 123 6.60 -8.68 -12.66
CA LEU A 123 5.29 -8.06 -12.81
C LEU A 123 4.82 -8.10 -14.27
N PRO A 124 3.51 -8.22 -14.51
CA PRO A 124 2.92 -7.95 -15.83
C PRO A 124 3.31 -6.55 -16.33
N ALA A 125 3.53 -6.42 -17.65
CA ALA A 125 4.09 -5.21 -18.26
C ALA A 125 3.27 -3.95 -17.94
N GLU A 126 1.95 -4.08 -17.93
CA GLU A 126 0.99 -3.02 -17.63
C GLU A 126 1.15 -2.46 -16.21
N VAL A 127 1.65 -3.24 -15.26
CA VAL A 127 1.88 -2.82 -13.86
C VAL A 127 3.37 -2.79 -13.48
N GLY A 128 4.26 -2.98 -14.46
CA GLY A 128 5.69 -3.03 -14.27
C GLY A 128 6.24 -1.79 -13.59
N GLY A 129 7.10 -2.01 -12.59
CA GLY A 129 7.76 -0.96 -11.81
C GLY A 129 6.93 -0.42 -10.64
N GLY A 130 5.67 -0.84 -10.48
CA GLY A 130 4.80 -0.39 -9.40
C GLY A 130 4.72 -1.30 -8.19
N CYS A 131 4.10 -0.78 -7.13
CA CYS A 131 3.75 -1.53 -5.93
C CYS A 131 2.24 -1.77 -5.87
N GLY A 132 1.86 -3.00 -5.55
CA GLY A 132 0.46 -3.40 -5.44
C GLY A 132 -0.06 -3.20 -4.02
N GLU A 133 -1.21 -2.57 -3.88
CA GLU A 133 -1.97 -2.54 -2.64
C GLU A 133 -2.50 -3.94 -2.32
N VAL A 134 -2.28 -4.40 -1.09
CA VAL A 134 -2.75 -5.69 -0.60
C VAL A 134 -4.19 -5.57 -0.13
N LEU A 135 -5.12 -6.16 -0.89
CA LEU A 135 -6.54 -6.16 -0.56
C LEU A 135 -6.95 -7.41 0.23
N ALA A 136 -6.29 -8.54 0.01
CA ALA A 136 -6.44 -9.76 0.78
C ALA A 136 -5.09 -10.50 0.83
N ASP A 137 -4.68 -10.92 2.03
CA ASP A 137 -3.34 -11.52 2.28
C ASP A 137 -3.48 -12.96 2.81
N GLY A 138 -3.95 -13.86 1.94
CA GLY A 138 -4.13 -15.27 2.28
C GLY A 138 -2.86 -16.10 2.06
N SER A 139 -2.70 -17.17 2.84
CA SER A 139 -1.51 -18.04 2.78
C SER A 139 -1.28 -18.72 1.42
N GLY A 140 -2.37 -19.06 0.72
CA GLY A 140 -2.31 -19.67 -0.62
C GLY A 140 -2.55 -18.67 -1.77
N LEU A 141 -3.00 -17.45 -1.48
CA LEU A 141 -3.42 -16.50 -2.50
C LEU A 141 -3.49 -15.08 -1.94
N GLN A 142 -2.90 -14.14 -2.67
CA GLN A 142 -2.98 -12.71 -2.34
C GLN A 142 -3.73 -11.97 -3.44
N LEU A 143 -4.66 -11.08 -3.07
CA LEU A 143 -5.28 -10.14 -4.00
C LEU A 143 -4.54 -8.81 -3.94
N LEU A 144 -4.07 -8.35 -5.09
CA LEU A 144 -3.34 -7.11 -5.25
C LEU A 144 -4.09 -6.15 -6.18
N LYS A 145 -4.09 -4.88 -5.83
CA LYS A 145 -4.57 -3.77 -6.67
C LYS A 145 -3.39 -2.89 -7.07
N PHE A 146 -3.20 -2.72 -8.36
CA PHE A 146 -2.23 -1.79 -8.91
C PHE A 146 -2.96 -0.59 -9.49
N GLN A 147 -2.48 0.60 -9.16
CA GLN A 147 -3.00 1.86 -9.67
C GLN A 147 -1.89 2.55 -10.43
N ARG A 148 -2.21 3.02 -11.63
CA ARG A 148 -1.31 3.82 -12.47
C ARG A 148 -2.04 5.01 -13.03
N LYS A 149 -1.30 6.04 -13.40
CA LYS A 149 -1.83 7.12 -14.22
C LYS A 149 -1.18 7.10 -15.59
N GLU A 150 -1.95 7.43 -16.60
CA GLU A 150 -1.49 7.58 -17.98
C GLU A 150 -1.97 8.92 -18.55
N VAL A 151 -1.21 9.48 -19.50
CA VAL A 151 -1.61 10.71 -20.17
C VAL A 151 -2.58 10.37 -21.30
N VAL A 152 -3.80 10.90 -21.19
CA VAL A 152 -4.82 10.82 -22.23
C VAL A 152 -5.13 12.20 -22.79
N LYS A 153 -5.50 12.27 -24.07
CA LYS A 153 -6.02 13.50 -24.67
C LYS A 153 -7.52 13.57 -24.41
N ARG A 154 -7.98 14.62 -23.76
CA ARG A 154 -9.41 14.91 -23.53
C ARG A 154 -9.80 16.20 -24.22
N ALA A 155 -11.05 16.31 -24.65
CA ALA A 155 -11.58 17.58 -25.14
C ALA A 155 -11.47 18.63 -24.02
N ALA A 156 -11.03 19.83 -24.38
CA ALA A 156 -11.01 20.96 -23.48
C ALA A 156 -12.46 21.30 -23.09
N ASP A 157 -12.77 21.23 -21.80
CA ASP A 157 -14.09 21.59 -21.30
C ASP A 157 -14.19 23.13 -21.22
N ASN A 158 -14.73 23.73 -22.29
CA ASN A 158 -14.81 25.18 -22.45
C ASN A 158 -16.23 25.74 -22.26
N GLY A 159 -17.17 24.92 -21.75
CA GLY A 159 -18.56 25.31 -21.55
C GLY A 159 -19.37 25.38 -22.85
N ALA A 160 -20.57 24.79 -22.83
CA ALA A 160 -21.67 24.80 -23.83
C ALA A 160 -21.37 24.48 -25.31
N TYR A 161 -20.13 24.49 -25.77
CA TYR A 161 -19.73 24.16 -27.14
C TYR A 161 -18.69 23.04 -27.16
N VAL A 162 -18.86 22.11 -28.10
CA VAL A 162 -17.86 21.07 -28.38
C VAL A 162 -16.61 21.77 -28.92
N SER A 163 -15.57 21.86 -28.09
CA SER A 163 -14.28 22.40 -28.50
C SER A 163 -13.46 21.34 -29.23
N THR A 164 -12.81 21.70 -30.33
CA THR A 164 -11.81 20.86 -31.02
C THR A 164 -10.44 20.87 -30.34
N ASN A 165 -10.26 21.70 -29.32
CA ASN A 165 -9.02 21.75 -28.54
C ASN A 165 -8.95 20.53 -27.61
N THR A 166 -7.79 19.89 -27.55
CA THR A 166 -7.55 18.79 -26.62
C THR A 166 -6.52 19.19 -25.57
N VAL A 167 -6.77 18.83 -24.32
CA VAL A 167 -5.82 18.92 -23.21
C VAL A 167 -5.27 17.55 -22.89
N SER A 168 -4.01 17.51 -22.43
CA SER A 168 -3.42 16.30 -21.85
C SER A 168 -3.88 16.20 -20.40
N ALA A 169 -4.48 15.08 -20.01
CA ALA A 169 -4.95 14.82 -18.66
C ALA A 169 -4.42 13.48 -18.14
N LEU A 170 -4.18 13.38 -16.84
CA LEU A 170 -3.86 12.13 -16.20
C LEU A 170 -5.15 11.36 -15.91
N GLU A 171 -5.24 10.15 -16.44
CA GLU A 171 -6.33 9.20 -16.17
C GLU A 171 -5.81 8.02 -15.38
N GLU A 172 -6.54 7.66 -14.32
CA GLU A 172 -6.17 6.54 -13.46
C GLU A 172 -6.66 5.21 -14.05
N GLN A 173 -5.74 4.25 -14.13
CA GLN A 173 -5.99 2.87 -14.50
C GLN A 173 -5.85 1.99 -13.25
N THR A 174 -6.79 1.08 -13.06
CA THR A 174 -6.77 0.11 -11.95
C THR A 174 -6.73 -1.30 -12.50
N HIS A 175 -5.76 -2.08 -12.04
CA HIS A 175 -5.59 -3.48 -12.40
C HIS A 175 -5.58 -4.35 -11.14
N TYR A 176 -6.25 -5.50 -11.19
CA TYR A 176 -6.25 -6.46 -10.09
C TYR A 176 -5.55 -7.74 -10.51
N TYR A 177 -4.72 -8.27 -9.62
CA TYR A 177 -4.05 -9.55 -9.83
C TYR A 177 -4.17 -10.43 -8.60
N LEU A 178 -4.33 -11.71 -8.85
CA LEU A 178 -3.99 -12.74 -7.88
C LEU A 178 -2.48 -12.97 -7.96
N ARG A 179 -1.81 -12.92 -6.82
CA ARG A 179 -0.44 -13.41 -6.68
C ARG A 179 -0.46 -14.76 -5.99
N TRP A 180 0.21 -15.72 -6.59
CA TRP A 180 0.33 -17.08 -6.09
C TRP A 180 1.62 -17.20 -5.30
N PRO A 181 1.59 -17.36 -3.97
CA PRO A 181 2.82 -17.34 -3.17
C PRO A 181 3.77 -18.51 -3.47
N ALA A 182 3.24 -19.64 -3.94
CA ALA A 182 4.01 -20.87 -4.18
C ALA A 182 5.07 -20.71 -5.29
N ASP A 183 4.75 -20.01 -6.36
CA ASP A 183 5.62 -19.83 -7.54
C ASP A 183 5.85 -18.34 -7.88
N GLY A 184 5.16 -17.43 -7.20
CA GLY A 184 5.31 -15.98 -7.33
C GLY A 184 4.65 -15.38 -8.56
N HIS A 185 3.91 -16.15 -9.37
CA HIS A 185 3.29 -15.63 -10.58
C HIS A 185 2.03 -14.79 -10.30
N PHE A 186 1.62 -14.04 -11.32
CA PHE A 186 0.46 -13.15 -11.26
C PHE A 186 -0.59 -13.59 -12.28
N THR A 187 -1.86 -13.60 -11.87
CA THR A 187 -3.00 -13.85 -12.76
C THR A 187 -3.96 -12.66 -12.70
N ALA A 188 -4.25 -12.06 -13.85
CA ALA A 188 -5.18 -10.94 -13.93
C ALA A 188 -6.58 -11.37 -13.49
N VAL A 189 -7.23 -10.53 -12.70
CA VAL A 189 -8.61 -10.75 -12.25
C VAL A 189 -9.39 -9.45 -12.38
N LYS A 190 -10.70 -9.57 -12.59
CA LYS A 190 -11.64 -8.44 -12.54
C LYS A 190 -12.64 -8.71 -11.40
N PRO A 191 -13.28 -7.67 -10.83
CA PRO A 191 -14.42 -7.80 -9.92
C PRO A 191 -15.64 -8.40 -10.64
N LYS A 192 -15.55 -9.69 -10.95
CA LYS A 192 -16.60 -10.52 -11.53
C LYS A 192 -16.30 -11.99 -11.23
N ARG A 193 -17.33 -12.75 -10.89
CA ARG A 193 -17.21 -14.18 -10.52
C ARG A 193 -16.51 -15.01 -11.59
N ALA A 194 -16.91 -14.87 -12.84
CA ALA A 194 -16.31 -15.60 -13.96
C ALA A 194 -14.80 -15.34 -14.11
N SER A 195 -14.31 -14.13 -13.76
CA SER A 195 -12.87 -13.84 -13.81
C SER A 195 -12.11 -14.61 -12.75
N LEU A 196 -12.67 -14.69 -11.54
CA LEU A 196 -12.05 -15.42 -10.44
C LEU A 196 -12.10 -16.93 -10.70
N GLU A 197 -13.20 -17.44 -11.26
CA GLU A 197 -13.30 -18.85 -11.69
C GLU A 197 -12.24 -19.20 -12.75
N GLN A 198 -12.04 -18.33 -13.75
CA GLN A 198 -11.00 -18.50 -14.77
C GLN A 198 -9.59 -18.51 -14.15
N ALA A 199 -9.32 -17.57 -13.22
CA ALA A 199 -8.03 -17.51 -12.56
C ALA A 199 -7.77 -18.74 -11.67
N LEU A 200 -8.81 -19.35 -11.11
CA LEU A 200 -8.73 -20.54 -10.24
C LEU A 200 -8.89 -21.88 -11.00
N ALA A 201 -8.90 -21.89 -12.34
CA ALA A 201 -9.24 -23.08 -13.13
C ALA A 201 -8.42 -24.35 -12.79
N GLY A 202 -7.15 -24.18 -12.36
CA GLY A 202 -6.28 -25.28 -11.93
C GLY A 202 -6.42 -25.70 -10.45
N GLN A 203 -7.33 -25.10 -9.69
CA GLN A 203 -7.48 -25.28 -8.24
C GLN A 203 -8.90 -25.77 -7.90
N PRO A 204 -9.20 -27.08 -8.03
CA PRO A 204 -10.55 -27.60 -7.86
C PRO A 204 -11.14 -27.36 -6.47
N ALA A 205 -10.31 -27.41 -5.42
CA ALA A 205 -10.73 -27.09 -4.06
C ALA A 205 -11.09 -25.61 -3.88
N ALA A 206 -10.29 -24.69 -4.45
CA ALA A 206 -10.60 -23.26 -4.45
C ALA A 206 -11.86 -22.94 -5.26
N LEU A 207 -12.09 -23.62 -6.40
CA LEU A 207 -13.32 -23.50 -7.17
C LEU A 207 -14.55 -23.99 -6.40
N ALA A 208 -14.44 -25.10 -5.67
CA ALA A 208 -15.52 -25.58 -4.81
C ALA A 208 -15.84 -24.58 -3.69
N ALA A 209 -14.80 -24.01 -3.07
CA ALA A 209 -14.95 -22.95 -2.06
C ALA A 209 -15.61 -21.69 -2.66
N LEU A 210 -15.24 -21.29 -3.88
CA LEU A 210 -15.86 -20.16 -4.57
C LEU A 210 -17.34 -20.41 -4.90
N LYS A 211 -17.70 -21.63 -5.30
CA LYS A 211 -19.10 -22.01 -5.54
C LYS A 211 -19.92 -21.97 -4.25
N ALA A 212 -19.33 -22.36 -3.12
CA ALA A 212 -19.96 -22.27 -1.81
C ALA A 212 -20.05 -20.81 -1.30
N HIS A 213 -19.20 -19.91 -1.78
CA HIS A 213 -19.24 -18.49 -1.43
C HIS A 213 -20.50 -17.81 -1.98
N LYS A 214 -21.33 -17.36 -1.05
CA LYS A 214 -22.54 -16.59 -1.31
C LYS A 214 -22.19 -15.11 -1.41
N GLY A 215 -22.68 -14.43 -2.45
CA GLY A 215 -22.49 -13.00 -2.64
C GLY A 215 -22.16 -12.62 -4.08
N SER A 216 -22.43 -11.36 -4.42
CA SER A 216 -21.88 -10.71 -5.61
C SER A 216 -20.36 -10.59 -5.51
N LEU A 217 -19.74 -10.41 -6.66
CA LEU A 217 -18.31 -10.14 -6.80
C LEU A 217 -18.09 -8.86 -7.62
N GLY A 218 -19.06 -7.95 -7.59
CA GLY A 218 -19.09 -6.76 -8.44
C GLY A 218 -18.28 -5.59 -7.91
N THR A 219 -17.89 -5.65 -6.63
CA THR A 219 -17.08 -4.62 -5.96
C THR A 219 -15.72 -5.16 -5.55
N GLU A 220 -14.78 -4.24 -5.30
CA GLU A 220 -13.45 -4.55 -4.79
C GLU A 220 -13.50 -5.26 -3.43
N ALA A 221 -14.35 -4.79 -2.51
CA ALA A 221 -14.50 -5.37 -1.18
C ALA A 221 -15.06 -6.80 -1.23
N GLU A 222 -16.05 -7.05 -2.10
CA GLU A 222 -16.58 -8.38 -2.33
C GLU A 222 -15.53 -9.32 -2.94
N LEU A 223 -14.75 -8.83 -3.92
CA LEU A 223 -13.66 -9.60 -4.51
C LEU A 223 -12.60 -9.97 -3.46
N ALA A 224 -12.18 -9.01 -2.63
CA ALA A 224 -11.25 -9.26 -1.54
C ALA A 224 -11.77 -10.30 -0.54
N ALA A 225 -13.05 -10.19 -0.14
CA ALA A 225 -13.69 -11.13 0.77
C ALA A 225 -13.76 -12.55 0.18
N ALA A 226 -14.11 -12.69 -1.10
CA ALA A 226 -14.13 -13.99 -1.76
C ALA A 226 -12.73 -14.58 -1.91
N VAL A 227 -11.72 -13.77 -2.28
CA VAL A 227 -10.33 -14.24 -2.36
C VAL A 227 -9.84 -14.73 -1.00
N ALA A 228 -10.10 -13.97 0.07
CA ALA A 228 -9.75 -14.38 1.43
C ALA A 228 -10.44 -15.70 1.83
N ALA A 229 -11.69 -15.93 1.41
CA ALA A 229 -12.42 -17.16 1.70
C ALA A 229 -11.89 -18.39 0.94
N VAL A 230 -11.39 -18.22 -0.29
CA VAL A 230 -10.89 -19.34 -1.11
C VAL A 230 -9.39 -19.61 -0.93
N ALA A 231 -8.63 -18.64 -0.44
CA ALA A 231 -7.17 -18.75 -0.27
C ALA A 231 -6.73 -19.99 0.54
N PRO A 232 -7.42 -20.43 1.62
CA PRO A 232 -7.04 -21.64 2.36
C PRO A 232 -7.23 -22.94 1.55
N ALA A 233 -8.06 -22.92 0.51
CA ALA A 233 -8.35 -24.07 -0.34
C ALA A 233 -7.43 -24.15 -1.57
N VAL A 234 -6.49 -23.22 -1.73
CA VAL A 234 -5.47 -23.26 -2.77
C VAL A 234 -4.37 -24.22 -2.34
N ALA A 235 -4.09 -25.23 -3.17
CA ALA A 235 -3.02 -26.17 -2.89
C ALA A 235 -1.66 -25.47 -3.02
N PRO A 236 -0.68 -25.76 -2.14
CA PRO A 236 0.70 -25.35 -2.39
C PRO A 236 1.14 -25.98 -3.72
N GLY A 237 1.73 -25.16 -4.59
CA GLY A 237 2.22 -25.61 -5.90
C GLY A 237 3.13 -26.84 -5.76
N LYS A 238 3.01 -27.76 -6.72
CA LYS A 238 3.88 -28.96 -6.82
C LYS A 238 5.30 -28.58 -7.20
#